data_AF-A0A369CHB5-F1
#
_entry.id   AF-A0A369CHB5-F1
#
_cell.length_a   1.000
_cell.length_b   1.000
_cell.length_c   1.000
_cell.angle_alpha   90.00
_cell.angle_beta   90.00
_cell.angle_gamma   90.00
#
_symmetry.space_group_name_H-M   'P 1'
#
loop_
_entity.id
_entity.type
_entity.pdbx_description
1 polymer ?
#
loop_
_entity_poly.entity_id
_entity_poly.type
_entity_poly.pdbx_seq_one_letter_code
_entity_poly.pdbx_strand_id
1 'polypeptide(L)'
;MKTTSNALAIARRWNTRRGQLDGALRRGLRKGAAAVDREQVRNLSGSGADAPGSYPVPVRKGTLRGGHFFQVENARLAIVGNTTVYAARIHDERPFLDDAAEDVDAGEYIRDEMRTVFTRMVL
;
A
#
# COMPACT_ATOMS: atom_id res chain seq x y z
N MET A 1 5.59 -22.65 41.03
CA MET A 1 5.88 -21.21 40.87
C MET A 1 4.63 -20.55 40.28
N LYS A 2 3.84 -19.80 41.07
CA LYS A 2 2.62 -19.15 40.56
C LYS A 2 3.05 -17.98 39.69
N THR A 3 2.92 -18.09 38.38
CA THR A 3 2.94 -16.93 37.48
C THR A 3 1.83 -16.00 37.97
N THR A 4 2.21 -14.97 38.74
CA THR A 4 1.27 -14.12 39.49
C THR A 4 0.27 -13.49 38.54
N SER A 5 -1.00 -13.40 38.95
CA SER A 5 -2.13 -12.73 38.25
C SER A 5 -1.72 -11.49 37.43
N ASN A 6 -0.82 -10.66 37.97
CA ASN A 6 -0.28 -9.48 37.30
C ASN A 6 0.49 -9.76 36.00
N ALA A 7 1.31 -10.81 35.96
CA ALA A 7 2.05 -11.18 34.75
C ALA A 7 1.10 -11.59 33.62
N LEU A 8 0.02 -12.30 33.93
CA LEU A 8 -1.02 -12.65 32.96
C LEU A 8 -1.81 -11.42 32.49
N ALA A 9 -2.12 -10.49 33.40
CA ALA A 9 -2.79 -9.24 33.06
C ALA A 9 -1.92 -8.36 32.14
N ILE A 10 -0.62 -8.26 32.43
CA ILE A 10 0.35 -7.55 31.60
C ILE A 10 0.47 -8.20 30.22
N ALA A 11 0.60 -9.53 30.15
CA ALA A 11 0.67 -10.26 28.89
C ALA A 11 -0.59 -10.06 28.02
N ARG A 12 -1.78 -10.09 28.63
CA ARG A 12 -3.05 -9.80 27.92
C ARG A 12 -3.07 -8.39 27.36
N ARG A 13 -2.68 -7.39 28.14
CA ARG A 13 -2.59 -6.00 27.67
C ARG A 13 -1.63 -5.88 26.49
N TRP A 14 -0.44 -6.47 26.58
CA TRP A 14 0.52 -6.49 25.48
C TRP A 14 -0.03 -7.13 24.20
N ASN A 15 -0.72 -8.26 24.32
CA ASN A 15 -1.33 -8.93 23.17
C ASN A 15 -2.42 -8.07 22.51
N THR A 16 -3.27 -7.41 23.31
CA THR A 16 -4.28 -6.48 22.79
C THR A 16 -3.61 -5.32 22.04
N ARG A 17 -2.58 -4.71 22.64
CA ARG A 17 -1.85 -3.59 22.05
C ARG A 17 -1.19 -3.99 20.72
N ARG A 18 -0.57 -5.18 20.68
CA ARG A 18 0.01 -5.74 19.45
C ARG A 18 -1.06 -5.92 18.36
N GLY A 19 -2.21 -6.50 18.69
CA GLY A 19 -3.30 -6.69 17.73
C GLY A 19 -3.86 -5.36 17.17
N GLN A 20 -3.96 -4.35 18.02
CA GLN A 20 -4.37 -2.99 17.60
C GLN A 20 -3.34 -2.35 16.65
N LEU A 21 -2.05 -2.48 16.97
CA LEU A 21 -0.96 -1.98 16.12
C LEU A 21 -0.94 -2.69 14.75
N ASP A 22 -0.97 -4.03 14.74
CA ASP A 22 -1.01 -4.81 13.50
C ASP A 22 -2.23 -4.43 12.63
N GLY A 23 -3.38 -4.19 13.28
CA GLY A 23 -4.58 -3.70 12.61
C GLY A 23 -4.42 -2.31 12.00
N ALA A 24 -3.78 -1.37 12.70
CA ALA A 24 -3.49 -0.03 12.19
C ALA A 24 -2.53 -0.05 11.02
N LEU A 25 -1.42 -0.80 11.13
CA LEU A 25 -0.45 -0.94 10.05
C LEU A 25 -1.10 -1.49 8.78
N ARG A 26 -1.94 -2.53 8.89
CA ARG A 26 -2.68 -3.08 7.74
C ARG A 26 -3.62 -2.06 7.09
N ARG A 27 -4.30 -1.22 7.88
CA ARG A 27 -5.18 -0.16 7.34
C ARG A 27 -4.36 0.94 6.65
N GLY A 28 -3.25 1.35 7.25
CA GLY A 28 -2.32 2.32 6.68
C GLY A 28 -1.74 1.83 5.35
N LEU A 29 -1.23 0.61 5.33
CA LEU A 29 -0.73 -0.05 4.12
C LEU A 29 -1.80 -0.17 3.04
N ARG A 30 -3.04 -0.54 3.40
CA ARG A 30 -4.14 -0.60 2.43
C ARG A 30 -4.45 0.77 1.83
N LYS A 31 -4.49 1.82 2.65
CA LYS A 31 -4.75 3.19 2.19
C LYS A 31 -3.63 3.70 1.29
N GLY A 32 -2.37 3.50 1.68
CA GLY A 32 -1.19 3.86 0.88
C GLY A 32 -1.17 3.10 -0.45
N ALA A 33 -1.35 1.79 -0.44
CA ALA A 33 -1.39 0.98 -1.66
C ALA A 33 -2.52 1.39 -2.61
N ALA A 34 -3.71 1.69 -2.09
CA ALA A 34 -4.82 2.19 -2.90
C ALA A 34 -4.59 3.61 -3.45
N ALA A 35 -3.79 4.43 -2.76
CA ALA A 35 -3.39 5.74 -3.26
C ALA A 35 -2.36 5.62 -4.39
N VAL A 36 -1.34 4.78 -4.21
CA VAL A 36 -0.34 4.48 -5.26
C VAL A 36 -1.01 3.87 -6.50
N ASP A 37 -1.93 2.92 -6.32
CA ASP A 37 -2.70 2.32 -7.44
C ASP A 37 -3.52 3.37 -8.20
N ARG A 38 -4.11 4.34 -7.49
CA ARG A 38 -4.85 5.44 -8.12
C ARG A 38 -3.92 6.34 -8.95
N GLU A 39 -2.75 6.71 -8.43
CA GLU A 39 -1.78 7.50 -9.17
C GLU A 39 -1.20 6.74 -10.36
N GLN A 40 -0.91 5.45 -10.19
CA GLN A 40 -0.54 4.57 -11.30
C GLN A 40 -1.59 4.62 -12.43
N VAL A 41 -2.88 4.52 -12.11
CA VAL A 41 -3.95 4.59 -13.11
C VAL A 41 -4.06 5.98 -13.74
N ARG A 42 -3.78 7.06 -13.00
CA ARG A 42 -3.73 8.43 -13.53
C ARG A 42 -2.56 8.63 -14.49
N ASN A 43 -1.41 8.04 -14.20
CA ASN A 43 -0.22 8.07 -15.07
C ASN A 43 -0.44 7.32 -16.40
N LEU A 44 -1.49 6.50 -16.50
CA LEU A 44 -2.03 5.98 -17.77
C LEU A 44 -2.87 7.05 -18.48
N SER A 45 -2.20 8.12 -18.95
CA SER A 45 -2.80 9.28 -19.64
C SER A 45 -2.28 9.51 -21.06
N GLY A 46 -1.30 8.73 -21.53
CA GLY A 46 -0.73 8.86 -22.88
C GLY A 46 -1.69 8.44 -23.99
N SER A 47 -1.42 8.89 -25.22
CA SER A 47 -2.21 8.55 -26.41
C SER A 47 -1.95 7.11 -26.84
N GLY A 48 -2.97 6.41 -27.35
CA GLY A 48 -2.79 5.07 -27.93
C GLY A 48 -1.86 5.02 -29.15
N ALA A 49 -1.55 6.19 -29.74
CA ALA A 49 -0.59 6.36 -30.83
C ALA A 49 0.88 6.41 -30.36
N ASP A 50 1.12 6.65 -29.07
CA ASP A 50 2.46 6.82 -28.52
C ASP A 50 3.22 5.48 -28.46
N ALA A 51 4.55 5.54 -28.61
CA ALA A 51 5.40 4.36 -28.68
C ALA A 51 5.35 3.54 -27.36
N PRO A 52 5.41 2.20 -27.40
CA PRO A 52 5.60 1.42 -26.18
C PRO A 52 6.83 1.89 -25.40
N GLY A 53 6.67 2.11 -24.09
CA GLY A 53 7.73 2.65 -23.21
C GLY A 53 7.79 4.18 -23.12
N SER A 54 7.00 4.92 -23.90
CA SER A 54 6.95 6.39 -23.78
C SER A 54 6.23 6.84 -22.48
N TYR A 55 6.57 8.06 -22.03
CA TYR A 55 5.93 8.75 -20.92
C TYR A 55 5.22 10.03 -21.39
N PRO A 56 3.97 10.32 -20.98
CA PRO A 56 3.07 9.51 -20.16
C PRO A 56 2.67 8.19 -20.82
N VAL A 57 2.32 7.18 -20.01
CA VAL A 57 2.14 5.80 -20.51
C VAL A 57 0.94 5.72 -21.46
N PRO A 58 1.13 5.21 -22.69
CA PRO A 58 0.08 5.10 -23.70
C PRO A 58 -1.12 4.26 -23.23
N VAL A 59 -2.34 4.81 -23.29
CA VAL A 59 -3.57 4.04 -23.04
C VAL A 59 -3.90 3.20 -24.27
N ARG A 60 -3.38 1.96 -24.30
CA ARG A 60 -3.76 0.95 -25.31
C ARG A 60 -5.06 0.25 -24.90
N LYS A 61 -5.85 -0.15 -25.90
CA LYS A 61 -7.21 -0.68 -25.73
C LYS A 61 -7.30 -1.73 -24.60
N GLY A 62 -8.00 -1.38 -23.53
CA GLY A 62 -8.67 -2.29 -22.59
C GLY A 62 -7.86 -3.03 -21.53
N THR A 63 -6.57 -3.31 -21.72
CA THR A 63 -5.88 -4.29 -20.87
C THR A 63 -5.17 -3.69 -19.65
N LEU A 64 -4.42 -2.59 -19.79
CA LEU A 64 -3.65 -2.01 -18.67
C LEU A 64 -4.52 -1.55 -17.51
N ARG A 65 -5.59 -0.79 -17.80
CA ARG A 65 -6.56 -0.37 -16.79
C ARG A 65 -7.37 -1.53 -16.22
N GLY A 66 -7.47 -2.67 -16.91
CA GLY A 66 -8.18 -3.84 -16.39
C GLY A 66 -7.32 -4.75 -15.51
N GLY A 67 -5.99 -4.68 -15.63
CA GLY A 67 -5.06 -5.60 -14.98
C GLY A 67 -4.30 -5.04 -13.78
N HIS A 68 -4.58 -3.81 -13.35
CA HIS A 68 -4.00 -3.26 -12.12
C HIS A 68 -4.56 -3.96 -10.89
N PHE A 69 -3.75 -4.07 -9.83
CA PHE A 69 -4.17 -4.62 -8.56
C PHE A 69 -3.32 -4.06 -7.42
N PHE A 70 -3.89 -4.11 -6.23
CA PHE A 70 -3.12 -4.03 -5.00
C PHE A 70 -3.52 -5.13 -4.02
N GLN A 71 -2.57 -5.60 -3.23
CA GLN A 71 -2.74 -6.65 -2.24
C GLN A 71 -1.97 -6.32 -0.96
N VAL A 72 -2.59 -6.54 0.20
CA VAL A 72 -1.91 -6.40 1.49
C VAL A 72 -1.61 -7.80 2.02
N GLU A 73 -0.35 -8.22 1.95
CA GLU A 73 0.11 -9.53 2.40
C GLU A 73 0.04 -9.65 3.92
N ASN A 74 0.56 -8.63 4.61
CA ASN A 74 0.68 -8.62 6.06
C ASN A 74 0.78 -7.19 6.60
N ALA A 75 1.09 -7.03 7.89
CA ALA A 75 1.23 -5.72 8.55
C ALA A 75 2.51 -4.96 8.14
N ARG A 76 3.31 -5.47 7.20
CA ARG A 76 4.59 -4.88 6.76
C ARG A 76 4.71 -4.73 5.25
N LEU A 77 3.85 -5.41 4.48
CA LEU A 77 3.97 -5.44 3.03
C LEU A 77 2.60 -5.27 2.37
N ALA A 78 2.53 -4.30 1.47
CA ALA A 78 1.53 -4.21 0.43
C ALA A 78 2.23 -4.22 -0.93
N ILE A 79 1.59 -4.84 -1.90
CA ILE A 79 2.05 -4.99 -3.27
C ILE A 79 1.08 -4.22 -4.16
N VAL A 80 1.61 -3.39 -5.05
CA VAL A 80 0.87 -2.71 -6.12
C VAL A 80 1.50 -3.15 -7.43
N GLY A 81 0.69 -3.48 -8.43
CA GLY A 81 1.22 -4.01 -9.68
C GLY A 81 0.18 -4.11 -10.79
N ASN A 82 0.60 -4.73 -11.89
CA ASN A 82 -0.25 -4.96 -13.04
C ASN A 82 0.06 -6.31 -13.69
N THR A 83 -0.97 -7.10 -14.00
CA THR A 83 -0.82 -8.47 -14.53
C THR A 83 -0.62 -8.53 -16.05
N THR A 84 -0.73 -7.40 -16.75
CA THR A 84 -0.65 -7.41 -18.21
C THR A 84 0.78 -7.50 -18.73
N VAL A 85 0.99 -8.23 -19.83
CA VAL A 85 2.32 -8.40 -20.47
C VAL A 85 2.93 -7.05 -20.88
N TYR A 86 2.10 -6.09 -21.27
CA TYR A 86 2.56 -4.74 -21.61
C TYR A 86 3.09 -3.99 -20.39
N ALA A 87 2.56 -4.26 -19.20
CA ALA A 87 3.08 -3.68 -17.98
C ALA A 87 4.53 -4.09 -17.71
N ALA A 88 4.93 -5.33 -18.01
CA ALA A 88 6.32 -5.76 -17.86
C ALA A 88 7.30 -4.86 -18.64
N ARG A 89 6.94 -4.46 -19.87
CA ARG A 89 7.75 -3.54 -20.68
C ARG A 89 7.82 -2.11 -20.12
N ILE A 90 6.78 -1.67 -19.41
CA ILE A 90 6.80 -0.36 -18.73
C ILE A 90 7.57 -0.46 -17.40
N HIS A 91 7.46 -1.61 -16.71
CA HIS A 91 8.15 -1.89 -15.45
C HIS A 91 9.65 -2.12 -15.62
N ASP A 92 10.14 -2.49 -16.81
CA ASP A 92 11.58 -2.61 -17.06
C ASP A 92 12.31 -1.26 -16.94
N GLU A 93 11.63 -0.13 -17.19
CA GLU A 93 12.21 1.21 -17.04
C GLU A 93 11.85 1.87 -15.68
N ARG A 94 10.77 1.43 -15.02
CA ARG A 94 10.27 1.81 -13.68
C ARG A 94 9.79 3.25 -13.37
N PRO A 95 9.85 4.30 -14.23
CA PRO A 95 9.51 5.65 -13.76
C PRO A 95 8.09 5.73 -13.21
N PHE A 96 7.10 5.12 -13.86
CA PHE A 96 5.70 5.35 -13.49
C PHE A 96 5.26 4.80 -12.11
N LEU A 97 5.86 3.69 -11.63
CA LEU A 97 5.52 3.14 -10.31
C LEU A 97 6.28 3.88 -9.22
N ASP A 98 7.54 4.21 -9.50
CA ASP A 98 8.39 4.94 -8.57
C ASP A 98 7.84 6.37 -8.42
N ASP A 99 7.47 7.05 -9.52
CA ASP A 99 6.79 8.35 -9.52
C ASP A 99 5.45 8.30 -8.76
N ALA A 100 4.62 7.27 -9.01
CA ALA A 100 3.35 7.11 -8.29
C ALA A 100 3.55 6.84 -6.78
N ALA A 101 4.67 6.23 -6.40
CA ALA A 101 5.04 6.01 -5.01
C ALA A 101 5.70 7.25 -4.36
N GLU A 102 6.40 8.08 -5.13
CA GLU A 102 6.97 9.35 -4.68
C GLU A 102 5.90 10.43 -4.51
N ASP A 103 4.93 10.50 -5.43
CA ASP A 103 3.79 11.42 -5.38
C ASP A 103 2.84 11.12 -4.22
N VAL A 104 2.89 9.90 -3.70
CA VAL A 104 2.06 9.43 -2.59
C VAL A 104 2.95 9.22 -1.36
N ASP A 105 2.82 10.07 -0.34
CA ASP A 105 3.41 9.78 0.98
C ASP A 105 2.64 8.64 1.66
N ALA A 106 2.93 7.39 1.25
CA ALA A 106 2.37 6.18 1.84
C ALA A 106 2.65 6.11 3.35
N GLY A 107 3.74 6.73 3.80
CA GLY A 107 4.12 6.86 5.20
C GLY A 107 3.15 7.73 6.01
N GLU A 108 2.53 8.74 5.42
CA GLU A 108 1.50 9.56 6.07
C GLU A 108 0.28 8.72 6.46
N TYR A 109 -0.24 7.90 5.55
CA TYR A 109 -1.39 7.02 5.84
C TYR A 109 -1.12 6.02 6.97
N ILE A 110 0.11 5.51 7.05
CA ILE A 110 0.54 4.63 8.13
C ILE A 110 0.62 5.42 9.45
N ARG A 111 1.25 6.59 9.43
CA ARG A 111 1.41 7.46 10.61
C ARG A 111 0.06 7.88 11.20
N ASP A 112 -0.92 8.21 10.36
CA ASP A 112 -2.26 8.62 10.82
C ASP A 112 -3.04 7.49 11.50
N GLU A 113 -2.97 6.29 10.95
CA GLU A 113 -3.58 5.11 11.59
C GLU A 113 -2.89 4.76 12.90
N MET A 114 -1.55 4.87 12.96
CA MET A 114 -0.79 4.67 14.19
C MET A 114 -1.15 5.71 15.26
N ARG A 115 -1.23 6.99 14.89
CA ARG A 115 -1.60 8.08 15.80
C ARG A 115 -2.96 7.82 16.44
N THR A 116 -3.93 7.38 15.64
CA THR A 116 -5.28 7.04 16.12
C THR A 116 -5.25 5.93 17.19
N VAL A 117 -4.41 4.90 16.99
CA VAL A 117 -4.26 3.81 17.96
C VAL A 117 -3.53 4.28 19.22
N PHE A 118 -2.42 5.02 19.09
CA PHE A 118 -1.68 5.51 20.25
C PHE A 118 -2.50 6.45 21.13
N THR A 119 -3.30 7.34 20.55
CA THR A 119 -4.22 8.21 21.32
C THR A 119 -5.23 7.39 22.13
N ARG A 120 -5.73 6.27 21.59
CA ARG A 120 -6.68 5.37 22.27
C ARG A 120 -6.04 4.46 23.33
N MET A 121 -4.71 4.38 23.39
CA MET A 121 -3.99 3.56 24.36
C MET A 121 -3.56 4.34 25.61
N VAL A 122 -3.61 5.67 25.54
CA VAL A 122 -3.24 6.60 26.62
C VAL A 122 -4.46 7.00 27.47
N LEU A 123 -5.66 6.94 26.90
CA LEU A 123 -6.94 7.10 27.59
C LEU A 123 -7.42 5.78 28.21
#